data_AF-A0A8T6M8F8-F1
#
_entry.id   AF-A0A8T6M8F8-F1
#
_cell.length_a   1.000
_cell.length_b   1.000
_cell.length_c   1.000
_cell.angle_alpha   90.00
_cell.angle_beta   90.00
_cell.angle_gamma   90.00
#
_symmetry.space_group_name_H-M   'P 1'
#
loop_
_entity.id
_entity.type
_entity.pdbx_description
1 polymer ?
#
loop_
_entity_poly.entity_id
_entity_poly.type
_entity_poly.pdbx_seq_one_letter_code
_entity_poly.pdbx_strand_id
1 'polypeptide(L)'
;MKQTLFPILFLFTIFLGMTIVSAVQIEINSDYSAGENFIAKISGNFYTPLLKSNIYIYREESYTSFEPCSLETLEGDYYFYCSIPLYREPGNYSIQMKGVKYYSGVSWSEENITKEFVITNKKAFAKISPSISVPKDYYYNLTLVNFETKRIDVEYGLEGTTTKMVSLKEGETKNVTLKTFGGDKFENILFTYGNETYSSLVYSKLTEIPIENQTFPLNENSEEIIPPAGENSQNETKSFWEILFGTPAPKNNSTTNETINKTEKNLSIKNESVLQEENTIQT
;
A
#
# COMPACT_ATOMS: atom_id res chain seq x y z
N MET A 1 -10.72 -54.93 7.40
CA MET A 1 -10.09 -53.66 6.94
C MET A 1 -11.07 -52.83 6.10
N LYS A 2 -12.10 -52.21 6.69
CA LYS A 2 -13.02 -51.31 5.93
C LYS A 2 -13.53 -50.07 6.69
N GLN A 3 -13.14 -49.88 7.96
CA GLN A 3 -13.67 -48.78 8.79
C GLN A 3 -12.80 -47.52 8.84
N THR A 4 -11.58 -47.54 8.28
CA THR A 4 -10.69 -46.35 8.28
C THR A 4 -10.94 -45.39 7.14
N LEU A 5 -11.73 -45.76 6.13
CA LEU A 5 -11.99 -44.91 4.95
C LEU A 5 -13.01 -43.80 5.21
N PHE A 6 -13.99 -44.05 6.10
CA PHE A 6 -15.08 -43.11 6.41
C PHE A 6 -14.61 -41.81 7.09
N PRO A 7 -13.75 -41.85 8.15
CA PRO A 7 -13.27 -40.61 8.77
C PRO A 7 -12.36 -39.79 7.83
N ILE A 8 -11.62 -40.46 6.95
CA ILE A 8 -10.77 -39.79 5.95
C ILE A 8 -11.62 -39.10 4.87
N LEU A 9 -12.68 -39.77 4.39
CA LEU A 9 -13.60 -39.18 3.41
C LEU A 9 -14.37 -37.99 4.00
N PHE A 10 -14.79 -38.07 5.27
CA PHE A 10 -15.46 -36.97 5.97
C PHE A 10 -14.54 -35.76 6.16
N LEU A 11 -13.27 -35.99 6.50
CA LEU A 11 -12.27 -34.93 6.63
C LEU A 11 -11.96 -34.24 5.28
N PHE A 12 -11.96 -35.01 4.19
CA PHE A 12 -11.77 -34.48 2.83
C PHE A 12 -12.94 -33.56 2.41
N THR A 13 -14.18 -33.91 2.77
CA THR A 13 -15.38 -33.08 2.49
C THR A 13 -15.38 -31.76 3.26
N ILE A 14 -14.88 -31.74 4.51
CA ILE A 14 -14.73 -30.49 5.28
C ILE A 14 -13.68 -29.58 4.64
N PHE A 15 -12.58 -30.14 4.13
CA PHE A 15 -11.53 -29.38 3.46
C PHE A 15 -11.97 -28.80 2.11
N LEU A 16 -12.84 -29.51 1.36
CA LEU A 16 -13.42 -29.00 0.11
C LEU A 16 -14.40 -27.82 0.33
N GLY A 17 -14.96 -27.65 1.53
CA GLY A 17 -15.93 -26.60 1.83
C GLY A 17 -15.33 -25.25 2.20
N MET A 18 -14.02 -25.13 2.42
CA MET A 18 -13.41 -23.91 2.97
C MET A 18 -12.97 -22.86 1.93
N THR A 19 -13.11 -23.11 0.64
CA THR A 19 -12.71 -22.14 -0.38
C THR A 19 -13.93 -21.45 -1.00
N ILE A 20 -14.56 -20.48 -0.32
CA ILE A 20 -15.09 -19.26 -0.96
C ILE A 20 -15.32 -18.20 0.13
N VAL A 21 -14.36 -17.30 0.32
CA VAL A 21 -14.68 -15.92 0.74
C VAL A 21 -13.91 -14.99 -0.19
N SER A 22 -14.36 -14.89 -1.44
CA SER A 22 -13.91 -13.79 -2.29
C SER A 22 -14.63 -12.53 -1.79
N ALA A 23 -14.00 -11.77 -0.91
CA ALA A 23 -14.39 -10.39 -0.64
C ALA A 23 -13.57 -9.49 -1.55
N VAL A 24 -14.10 -8.31 -1.88
CA VAL A 24 -13.29 -7.28 -2.54
C VAL A 24 -12.25 -6.75 -1.54
N GLN A 25 -11.01 -6.66 -1.98
CA GLN A 25 -9.87 -6.20 -1.19
C GLN A 25 -9.28 -4.95 -1.83
N ILE A 26 -9.03 -3.93 -1.00
CA ILE A 26 -8.30 -2.71 -1.40
C ILE A 26 -6.96 -2.71 -0.65
N GLU A 27 -5.89 -2.65 -1.42
CA GLU A 27 -4.52 -2.54 -0.93
C GLU A 27 -3.95 -1.16 -1.31
N ILE A 28 -3.52 -0.41 -0.30
CA ILE A 28 -2.95 0.95 -0.39
C ILE A 28 -1.91 1.13 0.72
N ASN A 29 -1.03 2.12 0.61
CA ASN A 29 -0.13 2.51 1.70
C ASN A 29 -0.99 3.09 2.83
N SER A 30 -0.57 2.88 4.07
CA SER A 30 -1.23 3.51 5.22
C SER A 30 -0.98 5.01 5.28
N ASP A 31 0.21 5.46 4.86
CA ASP A 31 0.70 6.82 5.02
C ASP A 31 1.24 7.34 3.69
N TYR A 32 0.90 8.59 3.38
CA TYR A 32 1.35 9.28 2.18
C TYR A 32 1.86 10.69 2.50
N SER A 33 2.77 11.20 1.66
CA SER A 33 3.13 12.61 1.62
C SER A 33 2.31 13.37 0.59
N ALA A 34 2.05 14.66 0.82
CA ALA A 34 1.44 15.49 -0.21
C ALA A 34 2.39 15.60 -1.42
N GLY A 35 1.89 15.45 -2.65
CA GLY A 35 2.71 15.41 -3.87
C GLY A 35 3.12 14.01 -4.32
N GLU A 36 2.98 12.99 -3.46
CA GLU A 36 3.33 11.60 -3.76
C GLU A 36 2.33 10.94 -4.72
N ASN A 37 2.72 9.81 -5.31
CA ASN A 37 1.82 8.93 -6.05
C ASN A 37 0.91 8.14 -5.10
N PHE A 38 -0.39 8.24 -5.30
CA PHE A 38 -1.37 7.36 -4.69
C PHE A 38 -1.67 6.21 -5.65
N ILE A 39 -1.52 4.97 -5.17
CA ILE A 39 -1.82 3.76 -5.93
C ILE A 39 -2.65 2.84 -5.05
N ALA A 40 -3.82 2.45 -5.56
CA ALA A 40 -4.69 1.46 -4.95
C ALA A 40 -4.83 0.26 -5.87
N LYS A 41 -4.45 -0.92 -5.36
CA LYS A 41 -4.81 -2.19 -5.99
C LYS A 41 -6.15 -2.64 -5.42
N ILE A 42 -7.05 -3.01 -6.32
CA ILE A 42 -8.40 -3.44 -6.01
C ILE A 42 -8.62 -4.81 -6.64
N SER A 43 -8.68 -5.83 -5.79
CA SER A 43 -8.88 -7.22 -6.16
C SER A 43 -10.29 -7.67 -5.78
N GLY A 44 -10.93 -8.45 -6.62
CA GLY A 44 -12.24 -9.01 -6.29
C GLY A 44 -12.96 -9.63 -7.47
N ASN A 45 -13.94 -10.48 -7.16
CA ASN A 45 -14.82 -11.06 -8.16
C ASN A 45 -16.03 -10.14 -8.41
N PHE A 46 -15.84 -9.19 -9.33
CA PHE A 46 -16.86 -8.21 -9.69
C PHE A 46 -17.89 -8.80 -10.67
N TYR A 47 -19.17 -8.61 -10.39
CA TYR A 47 -20.24 -8.97 -11.32
C TYR A 47 -20.24 -8.06 -12.55
N THR A 48 -20.06 -6.77 -12.31
CA THR A 48 -19.92 -5.74 -13.34
C THR A 48 -18.54 -5.10 -13.23
N PRO A 49 -17.86 -4.82 -14.35
CA PRO A 49 -16.54 -4.20 -14.31
C PRO A 49 -16.52 -2.93 -13.45
N LEU A 50 -15.49 -2.78 -12.61
CA LEU A 50 -15.29 -1.58 -11.80
C LEU A 50 -14.99 -0.39 -12.71
N LEU A 51 -15.70 0.72 -12.52
CA LEU A 51 -15.48 1.96 -13.26
C LEU A 51 -14.84 3.01 -12.36
N LYS A 52 -14.09 3.95 -12.94
CA LYS A 52 -13.51 5.09 -12.19
C LYS A 52 -14.58 5.85 -11.41
N SER A 53 -15.79 5.99 -11.97
CA SER A 53 -16.93 6.66 -11.33
C SER A 53 -17.45 5.95 -10.07
N ASN A 54 -17.05 4.71 -9.81
CA ASN A 54 -17.39 4.00 -8.59
C ASN A 54 -16.44 4.30 -7.43
N ILE A 55 -15.30 4.94 -7.70
CA ILE A 55 -14.21 5.16 -6.74
C ILE A 55 -14.22 6.63 -6.29
N TYR A 56 -14.31 6.82 -4.99
CA TYR A 56 -14.41 8.13 -4.36
C TYR A 56 -13.31 8.26 -3.31
N ILE A 57 -12.84 9.49 -3.12
CA ILE A 57 -11.90 9.82 -2.06
C ILE A 57 -12.62 10.74 -1.08
N TYR A 58 -12.46 10.49 0.21
CA TYR A 58 -13.00 11.30 1.29
C TYR A 58 -11.86 11.77 2.18
N ARG A 59 -11.98 12.98 2.71
CA ARG A 59 -11.27 13.41 3.91
C ARG A 59 -12.28 13.38 5.04
N GLU A 60 -12.04 12.53 6.02
CA GLU A 60 -13.04 12.21 7.04
C GLU A 60 -14.37 11.84 6.36
N GLU A 61 -15.42 12.64 6.52
CA GLU A 61 -16.75 12.42 5.92
C GLU A 61 -17.01 13.28 4.66
N SER A 62 -16.09 14.18 4.30
CA SER A 62 -16.25 15.11 3.19
C SER A 62 -15.63 14.59 1.91
N TYR A 63 -16.42 14.55 0.83
CA TYR A 63 -15.93 14.16 -0.50
C TYR A 63 -14.79 15.06 -0.96
N THR A 64 -13.77 14.47 -1.56
CA THR A 64 -12.64 15.19 -2.12
C THR A 64 -12.06 14.46 -3.34
N SER A 65 -11.14 15.10 -4.06
CA SER A 65 -10.65 14.58 -5.34
C SER A 65 -9.16 14.80 -5.54
N PHE A 66 -8.44 13.77 -5.97
CA PHE A 66 -7.03 13.87 -6.35
C PHE A 66 -6.85 13.98 -7.87
N GLU A 67 -7.88 14.46 -8.58
CA GLU A 67 -7.86 14.46 -10.04
C GLU A 67 -6.67 15.23 -10.65
N PRO A 68 -6.13 14.75 -11.78
CA PRO A 68 -6.61 13.61 -12.56
C PRO A 68 -6.20 12.24 -11.99
N CYS A 69 -7.16 11.30 -11.97
CA CYS A 69 -6.93 9.88 -11.63
C CYS A 69 -7.24 8.96 -12.82
N SER A 70 -6.56 7.83 -12.86
CA SER A 70 -6.73 6.75 -13.85
C SER A 70 -7.13 5.44 -13.18
N LEU A 71 -7.78 4.56 -13.94
CA LEU A 71 -8.12 3.20 -13.55
C LEU A 71 -7.72 2.25 -14.68
N GLU A 72 -6.82 1.33 -14.39
CA GLU A 72 -6.33 0.33 -15.36
C GLU A 72 -6.62 -1.08 -14.83
N THR A 73 -6.84 -2.04 -15.73
CA THR A 73 -6.99 -3.46 -15.36
C THR A 73 -5.74 -4.22 -15.77
N LEU A 74 -5.02 -4.78 -14.79
CA LEU A 74 -3.78 -5.53 -14.99
C LEU A 74 -3.87 -6.85 -14.22
N GLU A 75 -3.57 -7.97 -14.86
CA GLU A 75 -3.61 -9.32 -14.25
C GLU A 75 -4.95 -9.70 -13.58
N GLY A 76 -6.06 -9.13 -14.04
CA GLY A 76 -7.39 -9.38 -13.46
C GLY A 76 -7.73 -8.51 -12.25
N ASP A 77 -6.79 -7.70 -11.78
CA ASP A 77 -6.99 -6.71 -10.73
C ASP A 77 -7.16 -5.30 -11.31
N TYR A 78 -7.77 -4.40 -10.54
CA TYR A 78 -7.92 -2.99 -10.89
C TYR A 78 -6.88 -2.15 -10.16
N TYR A 79 -6.23 -1.23 -10.88
CA TYR A 79 -5.25 -0.31 -10.34
C TYR A 79 -5.77 1.12 -10.52
N PHE A 80 -6.18 1.73 -9.41
CA PHE A 80 -6.57 3.14 -9.37
C PHE A 80 -5.39 3.98 -8.89
N TYR A 81 -4.98 4.96 -9.68
CA TYR A 81 -3.80 5.75 -9.34
C TYR A 81 -3.91 7.22 -9.75
N CYS A 82 -3.22 8.07 -8.99
CA CYS A 82 -3.17 9.52 -9.17
C CYS A 82 -1.98 10.12 -8.43
N SER A 83 -1.78 11.43 -8.56
CA SER A 83 -0.81 12.19 -7.77
C SER A 83 -1.56 13.01 -6.72
N ILE A 84 -1.22 12.86 -5.45
CA ILE A 84 -1.81 13.62 -4.36
C ILE A 84 -1.42 15.09 -4.54
N PRO A 85 -2.38 16.03 -4.63
CA PRO A 85 -2.02 17.44 -4.82
C PRO A 85 -1.18 18.00 -3.65
N LEU A 86 -0.19 18.84 -3.96
CA LEU A 86 0.72 19.44 -2.95
C LEU A 86 0.02 20.31 -1.90
N TYR A 87 -1.15 20.84 -2.22
CA TYR A 87 -1.95 21.67 -1.31
C TYR A 87 -2.85 20.84 -0.38
N ARG A 88 -2.81 19.50 -0.47
CA ARG A 88 -3.61 18.64 0.41
C ARG A 88 -3.16 18.80 1.85
N GLU A 89 -4.15 19.02 2.70
CA GLU A 89 -3.91 19.12 4.14
C GLU A 89 -3.63 17.74 4.73
N PRO A 90 -2.81 17.67 5.78
CA PRO A 90 -2.65 16.43 6.54
C PRO A 90 -3.95 15.99 7.20
N GLY A 91 -4.08 14.69 7.45
CA GLY A 91 -5.21 14.11 8.19
C GLY A 91 -5.65 12.75 7.66
N ASN A 92 -6.83 12.32 8.12
CA ASN A 92 -7.41 11.03 7.79
C ASN A 92 -8.22 11.10 6.49
N TYR A 93 -7.95 10.15 5.61
CA TYR A 93 -8.62 10.00 4.33
C TYR A 93 -9.13 8.58 4.17
N SER A 94 -10.07 8.40 3.23
CA SER A 94 -10.49 7.08 2.81
C SER A 94 -10.74 7.02 1.31
N ILE A 95 -10.44 5.87 0.72
CA ILE A 95 -10.96 5.47 -0.59
C ILE A 95 -12.21 4.64 -0.36
N GLN A 96 -13.28 4.98 -1.06
CA GLN A 96 -14.58 4.31 -0.96
C GLN A 96 -15.04 3.87 -2.35
N MET A 97 -15.43 2.60 -2.47
CA MET A 97 -16.10 2.09 -3.65
C MET A 97 -17.60 2.01 -3.40
N LYS A 98 -18.39 2.60 -4.31
CA LYS A 98 -19.85 2.71 -4.19
C LYS A 98 -20.57 2.20 -5.44
N GLY A 99 -21.71 1.55 -5.23
CA GLY A 99 -22.56 1.03 -6.30
C GLY A 99 -21.88 -0.04 -7.15
N VAL A 100 -21.04 -0.87 -6.50
CA VAL A 100 -20.30 -1.95 -7.15
C VAL A 100 -20.89 -3.27 -6.73
N LYS A 101 -21.26 -4.11 -7.71
CA LYS A 101 -21.76 -5.46 -7.46
C LYS A 101 -20.63 -6.47 -7.52
N TYR A 102 -20.44 -7.21 -6.45
CA TYR A 102 -19.40 -8.23 -6.34
C TYR A 102 -19.92 -9.48 -5.66
N TYR A 103 -19.30 -10.62 -5.93
CA TYR A 103 -19.59 -11.84 -5.20
C TYR A 103 -19.01 -11.75 -3.78
N SER A 104 -19.80 -12.13 -2.79
CA SER A 104 -19.37 -12.36 -1.41
C SER A 104 -19.92 -13.72 -0.97
N GLY A 105 -19.03 -14.72 -0.87
CA GLY A 105 -19.43 -16.11 -0.69
C GLY A 105 -20.24 -16.64 -1.88
N VAL A 106 -21.47 -17.10 -1.63
CA VAL A 106 -22.39 -17.65 -2.64
C VAL A 106 -23.40 -16.62 -3.18
N SER A 107 -23.36 -15.39 -2.70
CA SER A 107 -24.33 -14.33 -3.04
C SER A 107 -23.64 -13.07 -3.57
N TRP A 108 -24.43 -12.18 -4.14
CA TRP A 108 -23.99 -10.85 -4.56
C TRP A 108 -24.14 -9.85 -3.41
N SER A 109 -23.18 -8.93 -3.30
CA SER A 109 -23.23 -7.77 -2.40
C SER A 109 -23.07 -6.49 -3.22
N GLU A 110 -23.62 -5.40 -2.70
CA GLU A 110 -23.47 -4.02 -3.20
C GLU A 110 -23.08 -3.07 -2.07
N GLU A 111 -22.55 -3.61 -0.97
CA GLU A 111 -22.07 -2.82 0.16
C GLU A 111 -20.89 -1.94 -0.23
N ASN A 112 -20.83 -0.73 0.34
CA ASN A 112 -19.70 0.16 0.14
C ASN A 112 -18.46 -0.43 0.79
N ILE A 113 -17.35 -0.46 0.05
CA ILE A 113 -16.06 -0.94 0.55
C ILE A 113 -15.19 0.28 0.81
N THR A 114 -14.67 0.37 2.03
CA THR A 114 -13.89 1.52 2.50
C THR A 114 -12.52 1.08 2.96
N LYS A 115 -11.48 1.83 2.58
CA LYS A 115 -10.13 1.65 3.07
C LYS A 115 -9.54 3.00 3.47
N GLU A 116 -9.06 3.07 4.70
CA GLU A 116 -8.52 4.29 5.31
C GLU A 116 -7.01 4.43 5.04
N PHE A 117 -6.56 5.67 4.92
CA PHE A 117 -5.15 6.07 4.85
C PHE A 117 -4.96 7.47 5.44
N VAL A 118 -3.71 7.86 5.66
CA VAL A 118 -3.34 9.15 6.24
C VAL A 118 -2.47 9.93 5.27
N ILE A 119 -2.77 11.21 5.07
CA ILE A 119 -1.81 12.15 4.49
C ILE A 119 -1.06 12.80 5.65
N THR A 120 0.25 12.63 5.67
CA THR A 120 1.13 13.18 6.70
C THR A 120 1.41 14.67 6.45
N ASN A 121 2.11 15.31 7.38
CA ASN A 121 2.58 16.69 7.21
C ASN A 121 3.81 16.85 6.29
N LYS A 122 4.27 15.75 5.69
CA LYS A 122 5.40 15.76 4.76
C LYS A 122 4.95 16.09 3.33
N LYS A 123 5.90 16.57 2.54
CA LYS A 123 5.73 16.80 1.11
C LYS A 123 6.75 15.97 0.36
N ALA A 124 6.34 15.40 -0.77
CA ALA A 124 7.25 14.71 -1.65
C ALA A 124 8.29 15.67 -2.23
N PHE A 125 9.55 15.25 -2.29
CA PHE A 125 10.63 16.05 -2.89
C PHE A 125 10.44 16.27 -4.39
N ALA A 126 9.72 15.38 -5.07
CA ALA A 126 9.41 15.51 -6.49
C ALA A 126 8.10 14.84 -6.87
N LYS A 127 7.47 15.35 -7.93
CA LYS A 127 6.44 14.62 -8.68
C LYS A 127 7.10 13.54 -9.52
N ILE A 128 6.54 12.34 -9.54
CA ILE A 128 6.97 11.25 -10.42
C ILE A 128 5.77 10.82 -11.26
N SER A 129 5.87 10.87 -12.58
CA SER A 129 4.75 10.56 -13.48
C SER A 129 5.20 9.71 -14.68
N PRO A 130 4.40 8.72 -15.12
CA PRO A 130 3.19 8.22 -14.46
C PRO A 130 3.47 7.46 -13.15
N SER A 131 2.43 7.24 -12.36
CA SER A 131 2.47 6.41 -11.14
C SER A 131 2.53 4.92 -11.45
N ILE A 132 1.91 4.51 -12.57
CA ILE A 132 2.03 3.17 -13.17
C ILE A 132 2.33 3.34 -14.65
N SER A 133 3.35 2.63 -15.14
CA SER A 133 3.71 2.57 -16.55
C SER A 133 3.50 1.16 -17.10
N VAL A 134 2.86 1.05 -18.27
CA VAL A 134 2.71 -0.20 -19.01
C VAL A 134 3.42 -0.04 -20.36
N PRO A 135 4.73 -0.30 -20.43
CA PRO A 135 5.50 0.02 -21.61
C PRO A 135 5.24 -0.98 -22.74
N LYS A 136 5.29 -0.48 -23.97
CA LYS A 136 5.12 -1.29 -25.19
C LYS A 136 6.42 -1.95 -25.65
N ASP A 137 7.54 -1.49 -25.12
CA ASP A 137 8.88 -2.00 -25.37
C ASP A 137 9.70 -1.96 -24.08
N TYR A 138 10.96 -2.40 -24.14
CA TYR A 138 11.79 -2.51 -22.94
C TYR A 138 12.19 -1.18 -22.31
N TYR A 139 11.94 -0.05 -22.96
CA TYR A 139 12.29 1.27 -22.46
C TYR A 139 11.03 2.08 -22.16
N TYR A 140 11.09 2.85 -21.09
CA TYR A 140 9.99 3.73 -20.73
C TYR A 140 10.48 5.03 -20.13
N ASN A 141 9.67 6.06 -20.31
CA ASN A 141 9.98 7.41 -19.88
C ASN A 141 9.12 7.77 -18.69
N LEU A 142 9.77 8.33 -17.67
CA LEU A 142 9.13 8.98 -16.55
C LEU A 142 9.49 10.45 -16.53
N THR A 143 8.58 11.27 -16.05
CA THR A 143 8.76 12.70 -15.84
C THR A 143 8.90 12.97 -14.36
N LEU A 144 9.98 13.65 -13.97
CA LEU A 144 10.22 14.14 -12.63
C LEU A 144 10.06 15.65 -12.61
N VAL A 145 9.39 16.17 -11.58
CA VAL A 145 9.29 17.62 -11.32
C VAL A 145 9.76 17.89 -9.89
N ASN A 146 10.79 18.72 -9.73
CA ASN A 146 11.30 19.06 -8.40
C ASN A 146 10.33 19.97 -7.63
N PHE A 147 9.93 19.55 -6.44
CA PHE A 147 9.07 20.30 -5.52
C PHE A 147 9.85 21.06 -4.42
N GLU A 148 11.15 20.81 -4.29
CA GLU A 148 12.02 21.53 -3.38
C GLU A 148 12.39 22.92 -3.91
N THR A 149 12.60 23.87 -3.00
CA THR A 149 13.03 25.25 -3.31
C THR A 149 14.52 25.37 -3.62
N LYS A 150 15.18 24.24 -3.89
CA LYS A 150 16.61 24.15 -4.16
C LYS A 150 16.88 23.06 -5.18
N ARG A 151 18.09 23.05 -5.73
CA ARG A 151 18.55 21.93 -6.55
C ARG A 151 18.59 20.66 -5.71
N ILE A 152 18.08 19.57 -6.27
CA ILE A 152 18.18 18.22 -5.72
C ILE A 152 18.88 17.29 -6.72
N ASP A 153 19.55 16.29 -6.20
CA ASP A 153 20.12 15.19 -6.97
C ASP A 153 19.36 13.93 -6.55
N VAL A 154 18.50 13.43 -7.45
CA VAL A 154 17.62 12.29 -7.18
C VAL A 154 18.30 11.04 -7.72
N GLU A 155 18.49 10.07 -6.84
CA GLU A 155 18.89 8.72 -7.21
C GLU A 155 17.65 7.92 -7.63
N TYR A 156 17.73 7.19 -8.74
CA TYR A 156 16.60 6.40 -9.23
C TYR A 156 17.03 5.12 -9.95
N GLY A 157 16.24 4.07 -9.83
CA GLY A 157 16.52 2.80 -10.49
C GLY A 157 15.42 1.77 -10.25
N LEU A 158 15.46 0.68 -11.00
CA LEU A 158 14.65 -0.48 -10.67
C LEU A 158 15.16 -1.08 -9.36
N GLU A 159 14.26 -1.56 -8.52
CA GLU A 159 14.61 -2.21 -7.27
C GLU A 159 15.55 -3.40 -7.51
N GLY A 160 16.63 -3.48 -6.72
CA GLY A 160 17.66 -4.52 -6.87
C GLY A 160 18.63 -4.30 -8.04
N THR A 161 18.64 -3.12 -8.66
CA THR A 161 19.51 -2.81 -9.81
C THR A 161 20.42 -1.62 -9.57
N THR A 162 21.38 -1.40 -10.48
CA THR A 162 22.21 -0.21 -10.48
C THR A 162 21.36 1.04 -10.67
N THR A 163 21.50 1.98 -9.73
CA THR A 163 20.81 3.26 -9.75
C THR A 163 21.52 4.26 -10.66
N LYS A 164 20.75 5.24 -11.13
CA LYS A 164 21.19 6.41 -11.89
C LYS A 164 20.92 7.65 -11.06
N MET A 165 21.52 8.77 -11.45
CA MET A 165 21.30 10.05 -10.78
C MET A 165 20.77 11.09 -11.78
N VAL A 166 19.83 11.93 -11.34
CA VAL A 166 19.35 13.09 -12.10
C VAL A 166 19.33 14.33 -11.21
N SER A 167 20.01 15.39 -11.65
CA SER A 167 19.95 16.69 -11.00
C SER A 167 18.77 17.50 -11.50
N LEU A 168 17.99 18.08 -10.59
CA LEU A 168 16.84 18.94 -10.90
C LEU A 168 16.98 20.28 -10.16
N LYS A 169 16.94 21.41 -10.86
CA LYS A 169 16.79 22.74 -10.26
C LYS A 169 15.38 22.90 -9.67
N GLU A 170 15.16 23.93 -8.86
CA GLU A 170 13.83 24.26 -8.32
C GLU A 170 12.79 24.35 -9.45
N GLY A 171 11.68 23.63 -9.30
CA GLY A 171 10.60 23.57 -10.28
C GLY A 171 10.95 22.93 -11.63
N GLU A 172 12.19 22.45 -11.81
CA GLU A 172 12.63 21.87 -13.08
C GLU A 172 11.91 20.56 -13.35
N THR A 173 11.50 20.38 -14.60
CA THR A 173 10.94 19.13 -15.11
C THR A 173 11.98 18.43 -15.99
N LYS A 174 12.27 17.15 -15.72
CA LYS A 174 13.09 16.31 -16.59
C LYS A 174 12.45 14.97 -16.87
N ASN A 175 12.71 14.46 -18.07
CA ASN A 175 12.40 13.09 -18.42
C ASN A 175 13.61 12.20 -18.12
N VAL A 176 13.34 11.05 -17.52
CA VAL A 176 14.32 9.98 -17.31
C VAL A 176 13.84 8.72 -18.03
N THR A 177 14.79 7.95 -18.53
CA THR A 177 14.51 6.70 -19.24
C THR A 177 15.11 5.52 -18.48
N LEU A 178 14.27 4.52 -18.27
CA LEU A 178 14.61 3.26 -17.63
C LEU A 178 14.33 2.11 -18.58
N LYS A 179 14.98 0.97 -18.30
CA LYS A 179 14.81 -0.26 -19.06
C LYS A 179 14.20 -1.31 -18.14
N THR A 180 13.06 -1.90 -18.49
CA THR A 180 12.44 -3.04 -17.79
C THR A 180 13.17 -4.34 -18.12
N PHE A 181 13.15 -5.33 -17.22
CA PHE A 181 13.67 -6.67 -17.51
C PHE A 181 12.74 -7.51 -18.38
N GLY A 182 11.53 -7.02 -18.67
CA GLY A 182 10.51 -7.82 -19.34
C GLY A 182 9.80 -8.77 -18.38
N GLY A 183 9.12 -9.75 -18.94
CA GLY A 183 8.25 -10.69 -18.22
C GLY A 183 6.80 -10.26 -18.22
N ASP A 184 6.02 -10.98 -17.43
CA ASP A 184 4.61 -10.70 -17.13
C ASP A 184 4.52 -10.45 -15.61
N LYS A 185 4.99 -9.28 -15.18
CA LYS A 185 5.17 -8.95 -13.75
C LYS A 185 5.27 -7.45 -13.50
N PHE A 186 5.06 -7.08 -12.24
CA PHE A 186 5.37 -5.75 -11.72
C PHE A 186 6.84 -5.62 -11.35
N GLU A 187 7.39 -4.44 -11.60
CA GLU A 187 8.70 -3.99 -11.14
C GLU A 187 8.57 -2.64 -10.44
N ASN A 188 9.30 -2.48 -9.34
CA ASN A 188 9.35 -1.22 -8.58
C ASN A 188 10.46 -0.33 -9.12
N ILE A 189 10.17 0.95 -9.26
CA ILE A 189 11.17 1.98 -9.46
C ILE A 189 11.25 2.80 -8.18
N LEU A 190 12.44 2.88 -7.61
CA LEU A 190 12.70 3.66 -6.42
C LEU A 190 13.32 5.00 -6.80
N PHE A 191 12.89 6.06 -6.13
CA PHE A 191 13.42 7.41 -6.23
C PHE A 191 13.81 7.89 -4.86
N THR A 192 15.08 8.22 -4.65
CA THR A 192 15.62 8.57 -3.34
C THR A 192 16.27 9.94 -3.37
N TYR A 193 15.97 10.74 -2.34
CA TYR A 193 16.63 12.00 -2.05
C TYR A 193 16.77 12.19 -0.53
N GLY A 194 18.00 12.28 -0.04
CA GLY A 194 18.26 12.31 1.40
C GLY A 194 17.81 11.00 2.07
N ASN A 195 16.87 11.10 3.01
CA ASN A 195 16.31 9.96 3.75
C ASN A 195 14.90 9.57 3.27
N GLU A 196 14.43 10.16 2.16
CA GLU A 196 13.11 9.89 1.61
C GLU A 196 13.22 9.04 0.35
N THR A 197 12.34 8.04 0.24
CA THR A 197 12.21 7.19 -0.93
C THR A 197 10.74 7.13 -1.36
N TYR A 198 10.48 7.38 -2.63
CA TYR A 198 9.17 7.23 -3.26
C TYR A 198 9.23 6.19 -4.36
N SER A 199 8.09 5.58 -4.70
CA SER A 199 8.01 4.56 -5.75
C SER A 199 7.10 4.95 -6.92
N SER A 200 7.37 4.33 -8.06
CA SER A 200 6.46 4.20 -9.20
C SER A 200 6.50 2.75 -9.67
N LEU A 201 5.42 2.29 -10.31
CA LEU A 201 5.29 0.92 -10.79
C LEU A 201 5.47 0.83 -12.29
N VAL A 202 6.05 -0.28 -12.72
CA VAL A 202 6.06 -0.71 -14.12
C VAL A 202 5.46 -2.08 -14.19
N TYR A 203 4.50 -2.27 -15.07
CA TYR A 203 4.01 -3.59 -15.40
C TYR A 203 4.49 -3.97 -16.79
N SER A 204 5.42 -4.92 -16.85
CA SER A 204 5.97 -5.41 -18.09
C SER A 204 5.09 -6.54 -18.61
N LYS A 205 4.82 -6.53 -19.92
CA LYS A 205 4.18 -7.63 -20.65
C LYS A 205 4.99 -7.97 -21.89
N LEU A 206 6.26 -8.26 -21.66
CA LEU A 206 7.28 -8.49 -22.69
C LEU A 206 7.98 -9.82 -22.43
N THR A 207 8.72 -10.33 -23.41
CA THR A 207 9.60 -11.48 -23.15
C THR A 207 10.66 -11.10 -22.13
N GLU A 208 11.01 -12.00 -21.19
CA GLU A 208 12.08 -11.70 -20.24
C GLU A 208 13.44 -11.55 -20.96
N ILE A 209 14.21 -10.55 -20.55
CA ILE A 209 15.60 -10.40 -20.95
C ILE A 209 16.44 -11.26 -20.00
N PRO A 210 17.30 -12.17 -20.50
CA PRO A 210 18.25 -12.88 -19.67
C PRO A 210 19.13 -11.88 -18.91
N ILE A 211 19.13 -11.97 -17.59
CA ILE A 211 20.05 -11.19 -16.75
C ILE A 211 21.42 -11.86 -16.90
N GLU A 212 22.33 -11.26 -17.66
CA GLU A 212 23.75 -11.61 -17.55
C GLU A 212 24.18 -11.25 -16.14
N ASN A 213 24.41 -12.26 -15.30
CA ASN A 213 25.05 -12.08 -14.01
C ASN A 213 26.43 -11.48 -14.26
N GLN A 214 26.57 -10.16 -14.17
CA GLN A 214 27.88 -9.53 -14.10
C GLN A 214 28.47 -9.88 -12.74
N THR A 215 29.14 -11.04 -12.66
CA THR A 215 30.10 -11.31 -11.60
C THR A 215 31.22 -10.30 -11.75
N PHE A 216 31.24 -9.30 -10.86
CA PHE A 216 32.37 -8.40 -10.72
C PHE A 216 33.60 -9.25 -10.34
N PRO A 217 34.72 -9.19 -11.09
CA PRO A 217 35.96 -9.72 -10.58
C PRO A 217 36.32 -8.90 -9.34
N LEU A 218 36.43 -9.58 -8.19
CA LEU A 218 37.11 -9.04 -7.02
C LEU A 218 38.53 -8.67 -7.45
N ASN A 219 38.79 -7.38 -7.55
CA ASN A 219 40.14 -6.87 -7.78
C ASN A 219 40.89 -7.03 -6.45
N GLU A 220 41.81 -8.00 -6.40
CA GLU A 220 42.64 -8.38 -5.24
C GLU A 220 43.62 -7.28 -4.73
N ASN A 221 43.45 -6.01 -5.09
CA ASN A 221 44.41 -4.95 -4.74
C ASN A 221 43.75 -3.65 -4.22
N SER A 222 42.87 -3.76 -3.23
CA SER A 222 42.56 -2.62 -2.36
C SER A 222 42.73 -3.04 -0.91
N GLU A 223 43.69 -2.42 -0.22
CA GLU A 223 43.96 -2.65 1.20
C GLU A 223 42.69 -2.50 2.04
N GLU A 224 42.39 -3.57 2.77
CA GLU A 224 41.21 -3.75 3.60
C GLU A 224 41.40 -3.00 4.92
N ILE A 225 40.61 -1.93 5.14
CA ILE A 225 40.40 -1.40 6.50
C ILE A 225 39.25 -2.20 7.10
N ILE A 226 39.57 -3.13 8.00
CA ILE A 226 38.61 -3.98 8.70
C ILE A 226 37.89 -3.17 9.81
N PRO A 227 36.56 -2.97 9.77
CA PRO A 227 35.78 -2.67 10.97
C PRO A 227 35.41 -3.97 11.71
N PRO A 228 35.21 -3.92 13.04
CA PRO A 228 35.04 -5.13 13.84
C PRO A 228 33.70 -5.82 13.57
N ALA A 229 33.76 -7.15 13.59
CA ALA A 229 32.67 -8.08 13.35
C ALA A 229 31.44 -7.82 14.24
N GLY A 230 30.26 -7.80 13.61
CA GLY A 230 28.96 -7.75 14.25
C GLY A 230 27.91 -8.45 13.40
N GLU A 231 27.53 -9.66 13.86
CA GLU A 231 26.34 -10.47 13.62
C GLU A 231 25.66 -10.53 12.24
N ASN A 232 25.64 -11.77 11.71
CA ASN A 232 24.74 -12.29 10.69
C ASN A 232 23.30 -11.81 10.87
N SER A 233 22.77 -11.10 9.87
CA SER A 233 21.32 -11.02 9.66
C SER A 233 20.95 -11.85 8.42
N GLN A 234 20.10 -12.84 8.63
CA GLN A 234 19.46 -13.58 7.56
C GLN A 234 18.62 -12.60 6.71
N ASN A 235 18.92 -12.51 5.43
CA ASN A 235 18.10 -11.75 4.48
C ASN A 235 16.74 -12.43 4.33
N GLU A 236 15.73 -11.97 5.08
CA GLU A 236 14.33 -12.23 4.77
C GLU A 236 13.93 -11.34 3.59
N THR A 237 13.60 -11.96 2.46
CA THR A 237 13.04 -11.28 1.29
C THR A 237 11.60 -10.84 1.62
N LYS A 238 11.41 -9.54 1.85
CA LYS A 238 10.07 -8.96 2.03
C LYS A 238 9.25 -9.10 0.76
N SER A 239 7.95 -9.33 0.93
CA SER A 239 6.98 -9.39 -0.18
C SER A 239 6.85 -8.03 -0.87
N PHE A 240 6.59 -8.03 -2.18
CA PHE A 240 6.28 -6.84 -2.99
C PHE A 240 5.27 -5.90 -2.32
N TRP A 241 4.26 -6.47 -1.66
CA TRP A 241 3.23 -5.70 -0.96
C TRP A 241 3.67 -5.17 0.40
N GLU A 242 4.61 -5.83 1.06
CA GLU A 242 5.21 -5.33 2.31
C GLU A 242 6.14 -4.13 2.05
N ILE A 243 6.71 -4.05 0.85
CA ILE A 243 7.55 -2.93 0.42
C ILE A 243 6.70 -1.70 0.10
N LEU A 244 5.59 -1.88 -0.63
CA LEU A 244 4.69 -0.77 -0.97
C LEU A 244 3.82 -0.32 0.21
N PHE A 245 3.23 -1.28 0.93
CA PHE A 245 2.17 -1.01 1.90
C PHE A 245 2.59 -1.20 3.35
N GLY A 246 3.86 -1.55 3.59
CA GLY A 246 4.35 -1.94 4.91
C GLY A 246 3.84 -3.32 5.33
N THR A 247 4.47 -3.90 6.34
CA THR A 247 3.95 -5.09 7.02
C THR A 247 2.73 -4.70 7.87
N PRO A 248 1.58 -5.38 7.74
CA PRO A 248 0.42 -5.11 8.59
C PRO A 248 0.77 -5.36 10.06
N ALA A 249 0.40 -4.42 10.95
CA ALA A 249 0.66 -4.54 12.38
C ALA A 249 0.03 -5.84 12.93
N PRO A 250 0.74 -6.63 13.76
CA PRO A 250 0.16 -7.83 14.36
C PRO A 250 -1.06 -7.44 15.21
N LYS A 251 -2.21 -8.05 14.92
CA LYS A 251 -3.39 -7.96 15.79
C LYS A 251 -3.04 -8.60 17.14
N ASN A 252 -2.84 -7.77 18.16
CA ASN A 252 -2.74 -8.23 19.54
C ASN A 252 -4.09 -8.83 19.97
N ASN A 253 -4.25 -10.13 19.76
CA ASN A 253 -5.28 -10.91 20.42
C ASN A 253 -4.83 -11.15 21.87
N SER A 254 -5.05 -10.18 22.75
CA SER A 254 -4.99 -10.41 24.19
C SER A 254 -6.21 -11.23 24.60
N THR A 255 -6.06 -12.55 24.55
CA THR A 255 -6.92 -13.48 25.29
C THR A 255 -6.60 -13.30 26.77
N THR A 256 -7.31 -12.41 27.45
CA THR A 256 -7.24 -12.29 28.91
C THR A 256 -8.07 -13.45 29.49
N ASN A 257 -7.37 -14.47 29.97
CA ASN A 257 -7.97 -15.56 30.73
C ASN A 257 -8.62 -15.01 32.00
N GLU A 258 -9.92 -15.26 32.14
CA GLU A 258 -10.63 -15.14 33.41
C GLU A 258 -9.93 -15.97 34.48
N THR A 259 -9.54 -15.33 35.59
CA THR A 259 -9.31 -16.04 36.85
C THR A 259 -10.25 -15.46 37.89
N ILE A 260 -11.25 -16.26 38.20
CA ILE A 260 -12.18 -16.10 39.31
C ILE A 260 -11.38 -16.04 40.61
N ASN A 261 -11.54 -14.99 41.40
CA ASN A 261 -11.39 -15.08 42.85
C ASN A 261 -12.46 -14.27 43.54
N LYS A 262 -13.33 -15.02 44.21
CA LYS A 262 -14.46 -14.59 45.03
C LYS A 262 -13.95 -14.48 46.46
N THR A 263 -14.02 -13.30 47.09
CA THR A 263 -14.15 -13.19 48.56
C THR A 263 -14.85 -11.88 48.90
N GLU A 264 -15.97 -12.02 49.59
CA GLU A 264 -16.87 -11.00 50.12
C GLU A 264 -16.24 -10.28 51.34
N LYS A 265 -16.52 -8.97 51.52
CA LYS A 265 -17.34 -8.47 52.64
C LYS A 265 -17.45 -6.93 52.71
N ASN A 266 -18.72 -6.51 52.79
CA ASN A 266 -19.32 -5.50 53.68
C ASN A 266 -19.22 -3.98 53.42
N LEU A 267 -20.43 -3.41 53.18
CA LEU A 267 -21.11 -2.26 53.84
C LEU A 267 -20.35 -0.91 53.95
N SER A 268 -20.92 0.28 53.75
CA SER A 268 -22.32 0.72 53.58
C SER A 268 -22.38 2.24 53.26
N ILE A 269 -23.59 2.72 52.93
CA ILE A 269 -24.14 4.10 53.08
C ILE A 269 -24.04 5.05 51.87
N LYS A 270 -25.11 5.02 51.07
CA LYS A 270 -26.09 6.10 50.79
C LYS A 270 -25.61 7.57 50.95
N ASN A 271 -25.73 8.34 49.87
CA ASN A 271 -26.61 9.52 49.84
C ASN A 271 -26.86 10.02 48.41
N GLU A 272 -28.14 10.09 48.08
CA GLU A 272 -28.71 10.91 47.01
C GLU A 272 -28.56 12.40 47.37
N SER A 273 -28.34 13.24 46.36
CA SER A 273 -29.09 14.50 46.26
C SER A 273 -29.12 14.95 44.81
N VAL A 274 -30.32 14.81 44.22
CA VAL A 274 -30.82 15.53 43.07
C VAL A 274 -31.02 17.00 43.45
N LEU A 275 -30.73 17.93 42.53
CA LEU A 275 -31.52 19.16 42.37
C LEU A 275 -31.35 19.69 40.94
N GLN A 276 -32.50 19.82 40.27
CA GLN A 276 -32.71 20.53 39.02
C GLN A 276 -32.98 22.02 39.27
N GLU A 277 -33.11 22.75 38.15
CA GLU A 277 -33.76 24.05 37.94
C GLU A 277 -32.91 25.28 38.32
N GLU A 278 -32.88 26.38 37.56
CA GLU A 278 -33.68 26.84 36.42
C GLU A 278 -33.00 28.03 35.72
N ASN A 279 -33.31 28.20 34.43
CA ASN A 279 -33.49 29.44 33.64
C ASN A 279 -32.90 30.78 34.11
N THR A 280 -32.36 31.58 33.17
CA THR A 280 -33.09 32.69 32.50
C THR A 280 -32.22 33.42 31.46
N ILE A 281 -32.91 33.87 30.42
CA ILE A 281 -32.54 34.56 29.17
C ILE A 281 -32.03 36.01 29.39
N GLN A 282 -31.35 36.54 28.36
CA GLN A 282 -31.24 37.93 27.84
C GLN A 282 -29.76 38.29 27.63
N THR A 283 -29.29 38.73 26.45
CA THR A 283 -29.86 39.69 25.51
C THR A 283 -29.32 39.45 24.10
#